data_AF-A0A1Y4RX26-F1
#
_entry.id   AF-A0A1Y4RX26-F1
#
_cell.length_a   1.000
_cell.length_b   1.000
_cell.length_c   1.000
_cell.angle_alpha   90.00
_cell.angle_beta   90.00
_cell.angle_gamma   90.00
#
_symmetry.space_group_name_H-M   'P 1'
#
loop_
_entity.id
_entity.type
_entity.pdbx_description
1 polymer ?
#
loop_
_entity_poly.entity_id
_entity_poly.type
_entity_poly.pdbx_seq_one_letter_code
_entity_poly.pdbx_strand_id
1 'polypeptide(L)' 'MIDVRPIISKKDLGRLSEAQARGIEIAIELEYRGAQVLLSTVRAPGVWGRSYIIRMEIRQPGIYSSQYFASTEDII' A
#
# COMPACT_ATOMS: atom_id res chain seq x y z
N MET A 1 -10.75 -1.16 13.35
CA MET A 1 -10.22 -0.83 12.00
C MET A 1 -10.65 -1.95 11.05
N ILE A 2 -11.19 -1.62 9.88
CA ILE A 2 -11.63 -2.64 8.91
C ILE A 2 -10.40 -3.35 8.36
N ASP A 3 -10.43 -4.68 8.32
CA ASP A 3 -9.42 -5.45 7.61
C ASP A 3 -9.68 -5.36 6.10
N VAL A 4 -8.72 -4.77 5.39
CA VAL A 4 -8.78 -4.52 3.94
C VAL A 4 -7.92 -5.49 3.14
N ARG A 5 -7.13 -6.37 3.79
CA ARG A 5 -6.29 -7.35 3.07
C ARG A 5 -7.09 -8.26 2.14
N PRO A 6 -8.34 -8.68 2.46
CA PRO A 6 -9.11 -9.54 1.56
C PRO A 6 -9.48 -8.94 0.19
N ILE A 7 -9.43 -7.62 0.03
CA ILE A 7 -9.72 -6.97 -1.27
C ILE A 7 -8.47 -6.75 -2.13
N ILE A 8 -7.27 -6.92 -1.56
CA ILE A 8 -6.03 -6.67 -2.28
C ILE A 8 -5.78 -7.87 -3.19
N SER A 9 -5.92 -7.67 -4.50
CA SER A 9 -5.72 -8.76 -5.45
C SER A 9 -4.24 -9.06 -5.65
N LYS A 10 -3.93 -10.29 -6.07
CA LYS A 10 -2.57 -10.65 -6.52
C LYS A 10 -2.06 -9.75 -7.65
N LYS A 11 -2.96 -9.21 -8.48
CA LYS A 11 -2.61 -8.27 -9.55
C LYS A 11 -2.16 -6.93 -8.97
N ASP A 12 -2.81 -6.44 -7.92
CA ASP A 12 -2.42 -5.18 -7.27
C ASP A 12 -1.07 -5.32 -6.58
N LEU A 13 -0.85 -6.44 -5.87
CA LEU A 13 0.46 -6.78 -5.30
C LEU A 13 1.54 -6.88 -6.38
N GLY A 14 1.25 -7.54 -7.52
CA GLY A 14 2.19 -7.64 -8.63
C GLY A 14 2.60 -6.28 -9.19
N ARG A 15 1.63 -5.35 -9.37
CA ARG A 15 1.90 -3.98 -9.84
C ARG A 15 2.75 -3.18 -8.86
N LEU A 16 2.46 -3.30 -7.55
CA LEU A 16 3.22 -2.64 -6.49
C LEU A 16 4.65 -3.18 -6.40
N SER A 17 4.81 -4.51 -6.47
CA SER A 17 6.12 -5.17 -6.45
C SER A 17 6.98 -4.75 -7.65
N GLU A 18 6.40 -4.74 -8.87
CA GLU A 18 7.09 -4.28 -10.07
C GLU A 18 7.49 -2.80 -9.98
N ALA A 19 6.60 -1.94 -9.51
CA ALA A 19 6.90 -0.52 -9.33
C ALA A 19 7.99 -0.29 -8.27
N GLN A 20 7.93 -1.02 -7.15
CA GLN A 20 8.94 -0.95 -6.11
C GLN A 20 10.32 -1.37 -6.65
N ALA A 21 10.39 -2.49 -7.38
CA ALA A 21 11.64 -2.99 -7.97
C ALA A 21 12.23 -2.03 -9.01
N ARG A 22 11.37 -1.28 -9.72
CA ARG A 22 11.80 -0.26 -10.69
C ARG A 22 12.06 1.11 -10.06
N GLY A 23 11.80 1.28 -8.76
CA GLY A 23 11.93 2.57 -8.07
C GLY A 23 10.96 3.63 -8.60
N ILE A 24 9.74 3.22 -8.96
CA ILE A 24 8.69 4.09 -9.52
C ILE A 24 7.59 4.27 -8.48
N GLU A 25 7.10 5.49 -8.34
CA GLU A 25 5.90 5.79 -7.55
C GLU A 25 4.64 5.46 -8.35
N ILE A 26 3.75 4.67 -7.75
CA ILE A 26 2.42 4.36 -8.27
C ILE A 26 1.40 4.46 -7.13
N ALA A 27 0.14 4.58 -7.51
CA ALA A 27 -0.99 4.52 -6.60
C ALA A 27 -2.09 3.63 -7.19
N ILE A 28 -2.70 2.80 -6.34
CA ILE A 28 -3.84 1.95 -6.65
C ILE A 28 -4.92 2.28 -5.63
N GLU A 29 -6.04 2.80 -6.10
CA GLU A 29 -7.22 3.09 -5.29
C GLU A 29 -8.20 1.93 -5.36
N LEU A 30 -8.65 1.49 -4.19
CA LEU A 30 -9.63 0.42 -4.01
C LEU A 30 -10.75 0.93 -3.09
N GLU A 31 -11.95 0.40 -3.26
CA GLU A 31 -13.08 0.69 -2.38
C GLU A 31 -13.56 -0.59 -1.69
N TYR A 32 -13.78 -0.51 -0.37
CA TYR A 32 -14.30 -1.64 0.40
C TYR A 32 -15.19 -1.19 1.55
N ARG A 33 -16.45 -1.61 1.53
CA ARG A 33 -17.44 -1.36 2.60
C ARG A 33 -17.50 0.11 3.04
N GLY A 34 -17.46 1.04 2.07
CA GLY A 34 -17.47 2.49 2.33
C GLY A 34 -16.13 3.07 2.81
N ALA A 35 -15.05 2.28 2.74
CA ALA A 35 -13.68 2.75 2.96
C ALA A 35 -12.96 2.91 1.61
N GLN A 36 -12.21 3.99 1.46
CA GLN A 36 -11.22 4.12 0.38
C GLN A 36 -9.88 3.59 0.89
N VAL A 37 -9.25 2.74 0.09
CA VAL A 37 -7.92 2.17 0.37
C VAL A 37 -6.98 2.60 -0.74
N LEU A 38 -5.88 3.25 -0.38
CA LEU A 38 -4.85 3.66 -1.32
C LEU A 38 -3.58 2.86 -1.04
N LEU A 39 -3.18 2.02 -1.98
CA LEU A 39 -1.88 1.35 -1.96
C LEU A 39 -0.93 2.11 -2.86
N SER A 40 0.25 2.44 -2.37
CA SER A 40 1.23 3.22 -3.13
C SER A 40 2.65 2.76 -2.90
N THR A 41 3.51 2.89 -3.90
CA THR A 41 4.96 2.86 -3.71
C THR A 41 5.43 4.28 -3.42
N VAL A 42 6.24 4.45 -2.38
CA VAL A 42 6.79 5.75 -1.98
C VAL A 42 8.28 5.62 -1.68
N ARG A 43 9.03 6.71 -1.85
CA ARG A 43 10.43 6.74 -1.40
C ARG A 43 10.51 6.44 0.09
N ALA A 44 11.40 5.52 0.46
CA ALA A 44 11.57 5.17 1.85
C ALA A 44 12.45 6.20 2.56
N PRO A 45 12.11 6.58 3.80
CA PRO A 45 13.05 7.23 4.69
C PRO A 45 14.28 6.34 4.93
N GLY A 46 15.44 6.94 5.20
CA GLY A 46 16.72 6.21 5.34
C GLY A 46 16.72 5.08 6.38
N VAL A 47 15.83 5.12 7.38
CA VAL A 47 15.70 4.09 8.42
C VAL A 47 15.24 2.73 7.91
N TRP A 48 14.69 2.65 6.69
CA TRP A 48 14.19 1.41 6.11
C TRP A 48 15.26 0.57 5.39
N GLY A 49 16.43 1.13 5.11
CA GLY A 49 17.48 0.43 4.35
C GLY A 49 17.08 0.04 2.92
N ARG A 50 16.03 0.66 2.37
CA ARG A 50 15.48 0.43 1.02
C ARG A 50 15.20 1.77 0.36
N SER A 51 15.20 1.81 -0.99
CA SER A 51 14.90 3.05 -1.72
C SER A 51 13.39 3.34 -1.79
N TYR A 52 12.56 2.30 -1.86
CA TYR A 52 11.11 2.38 -1.99
C TYR A 52 10.42 1.37 -1.07
N ILE A 53 9.29 1.78 -0.50
CA ILE A 53 8.43 0.98 0.39
C ILE A 53 6.96 1.08 -0.06
N ILE A 54 6.11 0.21 0.46
CA ILE A 54 4.67 0.27 0.19
C ILE A 54 4.00 1.04 1.32
N ARG A 55 3.11 1.96 0.97
CA ARG A 55 2.23 2.68 1.89
C ARG A 55 0.79 2.32 1.59
N MET A 56 0.08 1.89 2.62
CA MET A 56 -1.37 1.66 2.60
C MET A 56 -2.05 2.76 3.41
N GLU A 57 -2.92 3.53 2.78
CA GLU A 57 -3.79 4.48 3.46
C GLU A 57 -5.23 3.95 3.44
N ILE A 58 -5.94 4.08 4.56
CA ILE A 58 -7.35 3.72 4.68
C ILE A 58 -8.11 4.96 5.15
N ARG A 59 -9.10 5.38 4.38
CA ARG A 59 -9.97 6.53 4.64
C ARG A 59 -11.40 6.06 4.82
N GLN A 60 -11.99 6.44 5.95
CA GLN A 60 -13.40 6.25 6.28
C GLN A 60 -13.94 7.56 6.88
N PRO A 61 -15.26 7.77 6.94
CA PRO A 61 -15.83 8.92 7.64
C PRO A 61 -15.28 9.03 9.07
N GLY A 62 -14.51 10.09 9.33
CA GLY A 62 -13.92 10.36 10.65
C GLY A 62 -12.68 9.52 11.01
N ILE A 63 -12.17 8.66 10.12
CA ILE A 63 -11.00 7.80 10.39
C ILE A 63 -10.02 7.86 9.22
N TYR A 64 -8.76 8.15 9.55
CA TYR A 64 -7.62 8.02 8.66
C TYR A 64 -6.57 7.12 9.30
N SER A 65 -6.08 6.14 8.56
CA SER A 65 -4.99 5.26 8.99
C SER A 65 -3.97 5.11 7.87
N SER A 66 -2.69 5.06 8.22
CA SER A 66 -1.60 4.79 7.28
C SER A 66 -0.67 3.73 7.86
N GLN A 67 -0.29 2.77 7.03
CA GLN A 67 0.65 1.69 7.35
C GLN A 67 1.72 1.62 6.27
N TYR A 68 2.93 1.27 6.67
CA TYR A 68 4.09 1.15 5.79
C TYR A 68 4.63 -0.27 5.86
N PHE A 69 5.03 -0.80 4.70
CA PHE A 69 5.50 -2.17 4.54
C PHE A 69 6.82 -2.16 3.78
N ALA A 70 7.74 -3.04 4.15
CA ALA A 70 9.02 -3.10 3.46
C ALA A 70 8.83 -3.62 2.04
N SER A 71 7.90 -4.55 1.81
CA SER A 71 7.48 -5.01 0.48
C SER A 71 6.06 -5.57 0.48
N THR A 72 5.60 -6.04 -0.68
CA THR A 72 4.25 -6.59 -0.87
C THR A 72 4.00 -7.90 -0.11
N GLU A 73 5.06 -8.63 0.24
CA GLU A 73 4.98 -9.87 1.03
C GLU A 73 4.60 -9.60 2.49
N ASP A 74 4.81 -8.39 3.00
CA ASP A 74 4.47 -8.02 4.38
C ASP A 74 2.99 -7.61 4.54
N ILE A 75 2.25 -7.51 3.43
CA ILE A 75 0.84 -7.07 3.41
C ILE A 75 -0.12 -8.24 3.75
N ILE A 76 0.29 -9.47 3.45
CA ILE A 76 -0.53 -10.70 3.54
C ILE A 76 -0.47 -11.34 4.93
#